data_AF-A0A133NIG5-F1
#
_entry.id   AF-A0A133NIG5-F1
#
_cell.length_a   1.000
_cell.length_b   1.000
_cell.length_c   1.000
_cell.angle_alpha   90.00
_cell.angle_beta   90.00
_cell.angle_gamma   90.00
#
_symmetry.space_group_name_H-M   'P 1'
#
loop_
_entity.id
_entity.type
_entity.pdbx_description
1 polymer ?
#
loop_
_entity_poly.entity_id
_entity_poly.type
_entity_poly.pdbx_seq_one_letter_code
_entity_poly.pdbx_strand_id
1 'polypeptide(L)'
;MFMIRMIARSLARQIKKRVLIAIVVCLSACVSVAMLSVVYDVGDKINAELSSYGSNIIVQPKSNAVVNDLYASRTKSAYSNSQSSQSSQTLADAESQESTAFLKESDAAKIKMIFWAFNITNFAPKLTIYANLKANSSAESANSANSSNSTKSANSVVPIVGTWFNRKLALASGETTVVGVQGMRSWWKMLEGRFPRDFKHEAAVGTNLAKSHNLKVGQLIKLTRSGRQISLKIVGIYDSGDSDNNAIYADSSQAQRLSNKPNMVEAIEVKALTTPENDLARKAAKNPAALSQEEWETWYCTAYPSSITYQIEEVIPGAVAKQVRQVSAMQGSVLNKTRAVMVLMTALSLVAAAVAVANLMAAAISERSGELALLKALGARDGAVARLMLMETAVIACVGALIGMIAGFGVAQVIGFGVFGSAISLRPMVFVLVFVLLAITVLAAAGSSIRSILHVRPAEVLHGR
;
A
#
# COMPACT_ATOMS: atom_id res chain seq x y z
N MET A 1 21.05 -15.05 44.27
CA MET A 1 22.02 -16.14 43.96
C MET A 1 21.41 -17.55 44.03
N PHE A 2 20.57 -17.87 45.03
CA PHE A 2 19.99 -19.21 45.21
C PHE A 2 19.06 -19.67 44.06
N MET A 3 18.11 -18.83 43.61
CA MET A 3 17.21 -19.16 42.49
C MET A 3 17.96 -19.45 41.17
N ILE A 4 19.03 -18.72 40.87
CA ILE A 4 19.82 -18.92 39.63
C ILE A 4 20.53 -20.28 39.65
N ARG A 5 21.13 -20.66 40.80
CA ARG A 5 21.74 -21.99 40.97
C ARG A 5 20.71 -23.11 40.88
N MET A 6 19.50 -22.87 41.40
CA MET A 6 18.40 -23.81 41.33
C MET A 6 17.89 -23.99 39.88
N ILE A 7 17.73 -22.90 39.13
CA ILE A 7 17.38 -22.93 37.70
C ILE A 7 18.46 -23.64 36.88
N ALA A 8 19.75 -23.33 37.10
CA ALA A 8 20.86 -23.96 36.38
C ALA A 8 20.95 -25.49 36.63
N ARG A 9 20.78 -25.93 37.88
CA ARG A 9 20.73 -27.37 38.22
C ARG A 9 19.49 -28.06 37.68
N SER A 10 18.36 -27.34 37.65
CA SER A 10 17.13 -27.79 37.01
C SER A 10 17.35 -28.02 35.50
N LEU A 11 18.03 -27.07 34.82
CA LEU A 11 18.37 -27.14 33.40
C LEU A 11 19.18 -28.38 33.03
N ALA A 12 20.17 -28.75 33.85
CA ALA A 12 21.09 -29.86 33.54
C ALA A 12 20.43 -31.25 33.62
N ARG A 13 19.34 -31.43 34.38
CA ARG A 13 18.74 -32.76 34.61
C ARG A 13 17.84 -33.26 33.49
N GLN A 14 17.18 -32.37 32.74
CA GLN A 14 16.22 -32.73 31.69
C GLN A 14 16.52 -32.00 30.37
N ILE A 15 17.78 -32.05 29.96
CA ILE A 15 18.29 -31.37 28.76
C ILE A 15 17.44 -31.69 27.52
N LYS A 16 17.03 -32.96 27.31
CA LYS A 16 16.29 -33.38 26.12
C LYS A 16 14.99 -32.58 25.89
N LYS A 17 14.12 -32.47 26.90
CA LYS A 17 12.83 -31.74 26.78
C LYS A 17 13.01 -30.24 26.74
N ARG A 18 13.99 -29.71 27.48
CA ARG A 18 14.30 -28.28 27.48
C ARG A 18 14.86 -27.82 26.14
N VAL A 19 15.71 -28.63 25.54
CA VAL A 19 16.19 -28.43 24.17
C VAL A 19 15.02 -28.47 23.18
N LEU A 20 14.05 -29.38 23.36
CA LEU A 20 12.87 -29.43 22.51
C LEU A 20 12.02 -28.15 22.61
N ILE A 21 11.80 -27.61 23.81
CA ILE A 21 11.14 -26.30 24.00
C ILE A 21 11.94 -25.18 23.31
N ALA A 22 13.26 -25.15 23.50
CA ALA A 22 14.12 -24.17 22.85
C ALA A 22 14.05 -24.25 21.32
N ILE A 23 14.03 -25.45 20.74
CA ILE A 23 13.90 -25.68 19.30
C ILE A 23 12.55 -25.19 18.78
N VAL A 24 11.45 -25.49 19.48
CA VAL A 24 10.11 -25.02 19.09
C VAL A 24 10.05 -23.48 19.06
N VAL A 25 10.55 -22.83 20.12
CA VAL A 25 10.59 -21.37 20.19
C VAL A 25 11.53 -20.80 19.12
N CYS A 26 12.67 -21.45 18.87
CA CYS A 26 13.62 -21.06 17.83
C CYS A 26 13.01 -21.13 16.43
N LEU A 27 12.31 -22.22 16.08
CA LEU A 27 11.66 -22.38 14.79
C LEU A 27 10.54 -21.35 14.60
N SER A 28 9.72 -21.11 15.63
CA SER A 28 8.67 -20.10 15.60
C SER A 28 9.23 -18.67 15.43
N ALA A 29 10.29 -18.33 16.17
CA ALA A 29 11.00 -17.07 16.05
C ALA A 29 11.62 -16.89 14.66
N CYS A 30 12.23 -17.95 14.13
CA CYS A 30 12.83 -17.96 12.79
C CYS A 30 11.80 -17.67 11.71
N VAL A 31 10.67 -18.38 11.71
CA VAL A 31 9.58 -18.17 10.75
C VAL A 31 8.99 -16.77 10.90
N SER A 32 8.74 -16.32 12.14
CA SER A 32 8.13 -15.02 12.41
C SER A 32 9.03 -13.86 11.95
N VAL A 33 10.34 -13.90 12.25
CA VAL A 33 11.28 -12.88 11.79
C VAL A 33 11.41 -12.91 10.27
N ALA A 34 11.53 -14.09 9.66
CA ALA A 34 11.68 -14.20 8.21
C ALA A 34 10.47 -13.60 7.48
N MET A 35 9.26 -14.03 7.84
CA MET A 35 8.02 -13.57 7.19
C MET A 35 7.78 -12.08 7.43
N LEU A 36 7.97 -11.60 8.66
CA LEU A 36 7.67 -10.21 8.99
C LEU A 36 8.69 -9.23 8.40
N SER A 37 9.98 -9.61 8.36
CA SER A 37 11.02 -8.83 7.68
C SER A 37 10.76 -8.71 6.18
N VAL A 38 10.36 -9.81 5.52
CA VAL A 38 9.99 -9.80 4.09
C VAL A 38 8.78 -8.88 3.85
N VAL A 39 7.72 -9.00 4.66
CA VAL A 39 6.50 -8.19 4.54
C VAL A 39 6.78 -6.68 4.57
N TYR A 40 7.64 -6.22 5.48
CA TYR A 40 7.95 -4.80 5.63
C TYR A 40 8.96 -4.28 4.61
N ASP A 41 9.95 -5.08 4.19
CA ASP A 41 10.99 -4.63 3.26
C ASP A 41 10.50 -4.66 1.79
N VAL A 42 9.79 -5.73 1.40
CA VAL A 42 9.23 -5.87 0.05
C VAL A 42 8.25 -4.74 -0.26
N GLY A 43 7.45 -4.33 0.73
CA GLY A 43 6.50 -3.24 0.58
C GLY A 43 7.14 -1.92 0.15
N ASP A 44 8.26 -1.58 0.76
CA ASP A 44 8.93 -0.31 0.52
C ASP A 44 9.73 -0.34 -0.78
N LYS A 45 10.39 -1.45 -1.10
CA LYS A 45 11.13 -1.62 -2.37
C LYS A 45 10.24 -1.69 -3.59
N ILE A 46 9.16 -2.47 -3.55
CA ILE A 46 8.20 -2.52 -4.66
C ILE A 46 7.62 -1.13 -4.88
N ASN A 47 7.28 -0.40 -3.83
CA ASN A 47 6.76 0.95 -3.97
C ASN A 47 7.80 1.93 -4.55
N ALA A 48 9.09 1.79 -4.19
CA ALA A 48 10.17 2.56 -4.79
C ALA A 48 10.31 2.26 -6.29
N GLU A 49 10.34 0.99 -6.67
CA GLU A 49 10.39 0.56 -8.08
C GLU A 49 9.17 1.03 -8.86
N LEU A 50 7.95 0.87 -8.31
CA LEU A 50 6.71 1.32 -8.96
C LEU A 50 6.61 2.84 -9.05
N SER A 51 7.17 3.58 -8.10
CA SER A 51 7.23 5.05 -8.18
C SER A 51 8.11 5.55 -9.34
N SER A 52 8.99 4.70 -9.89
CA SER A 52 9.71 5.02 -11.13
C SER A 52 8.82 4.89 -12.39
N TYR A 53 7.76 4.08 -12.30
CA TYR A 53 6.82 3.78 -13.37
C TYR A 53 5.58 4.69 -13.30
N GLY A 54 5.77 6.00 -13.46
CA GLY A 54 4.65 6.94 -13.68
C GLY A 54 4.80 8.24 -12.92
N SER A 55 3.68 8.92 -12.68
CA SER A 55 3.66 10.09 -11.81
C SER A 55 3.96 9.68 -10.36
N ASN A 56 4.95 10.32 -9.75
CA ASN A 56 5.32 10.12 -8.35
C ASN A 56 5.02 11.34 -7.47
N ILE A 57 4.51 12.42 -8.05
CA ILE A 57 4.07 13.63 -7.36
C ILE A 57 2.71 14.05 -7.94
N ILE A 58 1.75 14.37 -7.08
CA ILE A 58 0.47 14.97 -7.48
C ILE A 58 0.33 16.35 -6.85
N VAL A 59 -0.01 17.31 -7.70
CA VAL A 59 -0.25 18.70 -7.32
C VAL A 59 -1.75 18.93 -7.34
N GLN A 60 -2.33 19.31 -6.22
CA GLN A 60 -3.78 19.49 -6.06
C GLN A 60 -4.09 20.78 -5.27
N PRO A 61 -5.31 21.33 -5.34
CA PRO A 61 -5.69 22.51 -4.55
C PRO A 61 -5.58 22.27 -3.04
N LYS A 62 -5.22 23.31 -2.28
CA LYS A 62 -5.11 23.27 -0.81
C LYS A 62 -6.35 22.70 -0.12
N SER A 63 -7.55 23.09 -0.54
CA SER A 63 -8.80 22.59 0.05
C SER A 63 -8.98 21.08 -0.15
N ASN A 64 -8.63 20.55 -1.32
CA ASN A 64 -8.75 19.13 -1.63
C ASN A 64 -7.69 18.31 -0.88
N ALA A 65 -6.47 18.86 -0.73
CA ALA A 65 -5.39 18.23 0.03
C ALA A 65 -5.74 18.00 1.51
N VAL A 66 -6.40 18.97 2.15
CA VAL A 66 -6.81 18.91 3.56
C VAL A 66 -7.95 17.92 3.76
N VAL A 67 -8.94 17.90 2.86
CA VAL A 67 -10.04 16.94 2.88
C VAL A 67 -9.52 15.52 2.77
N ASN A 68 -8.62 15.26 1.83
CA ASN A 68 -7.99 13.95 1.67
C ASN A 68 -7.22 13.51 2.93
N ASP A 69 -6.55 14.42 3.66
CA ASP A 69 -5.87 14.06 4.93
C ASP A 69 -6.85 13.77 6.08
N LEU A 70 -7.95 14.53 6.17
CA LEU A 70 -9.01 14.32 7.15
C LEU A 70 -9.78 13.00 6.94
N TYR A 71 -9.99 12.61 5.68
CA TYR A 71 -10.60 11.32 5.36
C TYR A 71 -9.59 10.18 5.38
N ALA A 72 -8.33 10.38 4.95
CA ALA A 72 -7.25 9.38 5.06
C ALA A 72 -6.95 8.99 6.51
N SER A 73 -7.00 9.95 7.44
CA SER A 73 -6.86 9.70 8.87
C SER A 73 -8.05 8.92 9.46
N ARG A 74 -9.26 9.11 8.94
CA ARG A 74 -10.47 8.34 9.32
C ARG A 74 -10.54 6.95 8.66
N THR A 75 -9.93 6.78 7.49
CA THR A 75 -10.03 5.57 6.63
C THR A 75 -8.89 4.56 6.82
N LYS A 76 -7.92 4.79 7.72
CA LYS A 76 -7.10 3.67 8.25
C LYS A 76 -7.96 2.56 8.89
N SER A 77 -9.25 2.81 9.15
CA SER A 77 -10.24 1.84 9.63
C SER A 77 -11.27 1.38 8.57
N ALA A 78 -11.22 1.84 7.31
CA ALA A 78 -12.30 1.60 6.34
C ALA A 78 -11.83 1.35 4.89
N TYR A 79 -10.59 0.91 4.67
CA TYR A 79 -10.13 0.43 3.37
C TYR A 79 -10.52 -1.05 3.16
N SER A 80 -11.82 -1.31 3.18
CA SER A 80 -12.44 -2.56 2.76
C SER A 80 -13.92 -2.31 2.54
N ASN A 81 -14.28 -1.51 1.53
CA ASN A 81 -15.53 -1.59 0.78
C ASN A 81 -15.72 -0.32 -0.07
N SER A 82 -15.11 -0.33 -1.25
CA SER A 82 -15.73 0.29 -2.42
C SER A 82 -15.65 -0.69 -3.59
N GLN A 83 -16.07 -1.93 -3.31
CA GLN A 83 -16.28 -2.96 -4.31
C GLN A 83 -17.67 -3.58 -4.10
N SER A 84 -18.69 -2.79 -4.43
CA SER A 84 -20.08 -3.14 -4.70
C SER A 84 -20.79 -1.79 -4.89
N SER A 85 -21.56 -1.50 -5.93
CA SER A 85 -22.44 -2.34 -6.71
C SER A 85 -22.68 -1.67 -8.07
N GLN A 86 -22.85 -2.47 -9.12
CA GLN A 86 -23.61 -2.07 -10.30
C GLN A 86 -25.02 -1.71 -9.84
N SER A 87 -25.29 -0.42 -9.67
CA SER A 87 -26.65 0.10 -9.57
C SER A 87 -26.65 1.45 -10.27
N SER A 88 -27.20 1.47 -11.48
CA SER A 88 -27.68 2.64 -12.23
C SER A 88 -27.16 3.99 -11.72
N GLN A 89 -25.89 4.31 -12.01
CA GLN A 89 -25.30 5.61 -11.64
C GLN A 89 -26.05 6.71 -12.38
N THR A 90 -26.81 7.53 -11.66
CA THR A 90 -27.32 8.77 -12.23
C THR A 90 -26.17 9.74 -12.41
N LEU A 91 -26.27 10.67 -13.37
CA LEU A 91 -25.21 11.67 -13.59
C LEU A 91 -24.96 12.51 -12.34
N ALA A 92 -25.99 12.78 -11.53
CA ALA A 92 -25.88 13.54 -10.29
C ALA A 92 -25.04 12.84 -9.21
N ASP A 93 -25.17 11.51 -9.08
CA ASP A 93 -24.36 10.73 -8.14
C ASP A 93 -22.89 10.70 -8.56
N ALA A 94 -22.63 10.62 -9.86
CA ALA A 94 -21.27 10.65 -10.41
C ALA A 94 -20.63 12.05 -10.29
N GLU A 95 -21.40 13.12 -10.49
CA GLU A 95 -20.94 14.50 -10.31
C GLU A 95 -20.56 14.82 -8.87
N SER A 96 -21.16 14.14 -7.87
CA SER A 96 -20.77 14.27 -6.46
C SER A 96 -19.35 13.75 -6.15
N GLN A 97 -18.78 12.94 -7.04
CA GLN A 97 -17.42 12.41 -6.94
C GLN A 97 -16.37 13.33 -7.59
N GLU A 98 -16.77 14.39 -8.29
CA GLU A 98 -15.84 15.33 -8.93
C GLU A 98 -15.17 16.25 -7.90
N SER A 99 -13.97 16.73 -8.24
CA SER A 99 -13.25 17.70 -7.40
C SER A 99 -14.01 19.03 -7.32
N THR A 100 -14.19 19.57 -6.11
CA THR A 100 -14.85 20.85 -5.89
C THR A 100 -13.91 22.06 -5.99
N ALA A 101 -12.60 21.80 -6.03
CA ALA A 101 -11.56 22.82 -6.16
C ALA A 101 -10.66 22.52 -7.36
N PHE A 102 -10.11 23.58 -7.96
CA PHE A 102 -9.36 23.51 -9.22
C PHE A 102 -8.10 24.37 -9.17
N LEU A 103 -7.09 23.96 -9.94
CA LEU A 103 -5.88 24.72 -10.25
C LEU A 103 -5.96 25.29 -11.66
N LYS A 104 -5.20 26.34 -11.93
CA LYS A 104 -5.11 26.88 -13.30
C LYS A 104 -4.23 25.99 -14.16
N GLU A 105 -4.72 25.59 -15.33
CA GLU A 105 -3.94 24.78 -16.28
C GLU A 105 -2.70 25.52 -16.77
N SER A 106 -2.79 26.83 -16.97
CA SER A 106 -1.68 27.71 -17.35
C SER A 106 -0.52 27.70 -16.37
N ASP A 107 -0.78 27.39 -15.08
CA ASP A 107 0.25 27.35 -14.05
C ASP A 107 1.10 26.06 -14.13
N ALA A 108 0.64 25.03 -14.85
CA ALA A 108 1.39 23.78 -14.99
C ALA A 108 2.77 23.99 -15.64
N ALA A 109 2.92 24.96 -16.55
CA ALA A 109 4.22 25.26 -17.15
C ALA A 109 5.25 25.80 -16.13
N LYS A 110 4.79 26.39 -15.02
CA LYS A 110 5.67 26.94 -13.97
C LYS A 110 6.46 25.85 -13.23
N ILE A 111 6.01 24.59 -13.30
CA ILE A 111 6.72 23.42 -12.74
C ILE A 111 8.14 23.29 -13.32
N LYS A 112 8.36 23.76 -14.55
CA LYS A 112 9.69 23.77 -15.20
C LYS A 112 10.54 25.00 -14.86
N MET A 113 10.10 25.85 -13.93
CA MET A 113 10.84 27.03 -13.46
C MET A 113 11.54 26.81 -12.11
N ILE A 114 11.35 25.64 -11.49
CA ILE A 114 11.97 25.31 -10.19
C ILE A 114 13.44 24.89 -10.37
N PHE A 115 14.21 24.89 -9.28
CA PHE A 115 15.62 24.46 -9.29
C PHE A 115 15.77 23.03 -9.84
N TRP A 116 14.86 22.13 -9.48
CA TRP A 116 14.83 20.73 -9.94
C TRP A 116 14.08 20.48 -11.26
N ALA A 117 13.91 21.50 -12.13
CA ALA A 117 13.16 21.38 -13.38
C ALA A 117 13.66 20.26 -14.32
N PHE A 118 14.96 19.97 -14.33
CA PHE A 118 15.54 18.90 -15.14
C PHE A 118 15.26 17.49 -14.58
N ASN A 119 15.08 17.36 -13.27
CA ASN A 119 14.66 16.09 -12.65
C ASN A 119 13.21 15.75 -12.99
N ILE A 120 12.38 16.74 -13.29
CA ILE A 120 11.00 16.53 -13.76
C ILE A 120 11.04 16.05 -15.21
N THR A 121 10.95 14.75 -15.41
CA THR A 121 10.96 14.15 -16.75
C THR A 121 9.66 14.38 -17.50
N ASN A 122 8.52 14.41 -16.81
CA ASN A 122 7.22 14.63 -17.44
C ASN A 122 6.18 15.15 -16.44
N PHE A 123 5.12 15.80 -16.93
CA PHE A 123 3.94 16.14 -16.16
C PHE A 123 2.73 16.30 -17.08
N ALA A 124 1.53 16.09 -16.55
CA ALA A 124 0.30 16.34 -17.28
C ALA A 124 -0.80 16.84 -16.33
N PRO A 125 -1.55 17.89 -16.71
CA PRO A 125 -2.76 18.24 -16.00
C PRO A 125 -3.81 17.14 -16.18
N LYS A 126 -4.68 17.02 -15.19
CA LYS A 126 -5.79 16.08 -15.18
C LYS A 126 -7.06 16.81 -14.81
N LEU A 127 -8.14 16.51 -15.51
CA LEU A 127 -9.48 16.96 -15.17
C LEU A 127 -10.45 15.80 -15.42
N THR A 128 -10.93 15.17 -14.36
CA THR A 128 -11.90 14.08 -14.47
C THR A 128 -13.31 14.65 -14.37
N ILE A 129 -14.14 14.29 -15.34
CA ILE A 129 -15.55 14.66 -15.40
C ILE A 129 -16.41 13.47 -15.77
N TYR A 130 -17.68 13.49 -15.39
CA TYR A 130 -18.64 12.47 -15.81
C TYR A 130 -19.59 13.04 -16.86
N ALA A 131 -19.88 12.26 -17.90
CA ALA A 131 -20.85 12.65 -18.92
C ALA A 131 -21.63 11.46 -19.44
N ASN A 132 -22.80 11.75 -20.01
CA ASN A 132 -23.58 10.74 -20.70
C ASN A 132 -22.97 10.44 -22.07
N LEU A 133 -22.68 9.17 -22.32
CA LEU A 133 -22.22 8.66 -23.59
C LEU A 133 -23.40 8.24 -24.45
N LYS A 134 -23.45 8.79 -25.67
CA LYS A 134 -24.25 8.28 -26.79
C LYS A 134 -23.31 7.84 -27.89
N ALA A 135 -23.21 6.54 -28.10
CA ALA A 135 -22.45 5.95 -29.20
C ALA A 135 -23.36 5.80 -30.42
N ASN A 136 -22.97 6.36 -31.56
CA ASN A 136 -23.67 6.09 -32.82
C ASN A 136 -23.25 4.69 -33.29
N SER A 137 -24.12 3.69 -33.21
CA SER A 137 -23.87 2.37 -33.81
C SER A 137 -23.86 2.52 -35.33
N SER A 138 -22.68 2.54 -35.95
CA SER A 138 -22.53 2.45 -37.40
C SER A 138 -22.72 1.00 -37.85
N ALA A 139 -23.96 0.53 -37.83
CA ALA A 139 -24.48 -0.60 -38.59
C ALA A 139 -26.00 -0.70 -38.36
N GLU A 140 -26.78 0.18 -38.99
CA GLU A 140 -28.09 -0.24 -39.48
C GLU A 140 -28.51 0.61 -40.68
N SER A 141 -28.68 -0.12 -41.77
CA SER A 141 -29.09 0.30 -43.09
C SER A 141 -30.42 1.05 -43.05
N ALA A 142 -30.58 2.01 -43.95
CA ALA A 142 -31.89 2.44 -44.40
C ALA A 142 -32.73 1.21 -44.80
N ASN A 143 -34.03 1.27 -44.47
CA ASN A 143 -35.08 0.25 -44.64
C ASN A 143 -35.33 -0.68 -43.45
N SER A 144 -36.15 -0.22 -42.50
CA SER A 144 -37.30 -1.00 -42.02
C SER A 144 -38.26 -0.10 -41.24
N ALA A 145 -39.37 0.26 -41.88
CA ALA A 145 -40.54 0.74 -41.16
C ALA A 145 -41.20 -0.46 -40.46
N ASN A 146 -41.66 -0.25 -39.23
CA ASN A 146 -42.38 -1.19 -38.36
C ASN A 146 -41.56 -2.30 -37.70
N SER A 147 -41.02 -2.00 -36.51
CA SER A 147 -41.00 -2.95 -35.40
C SER A 147 -40.90 -2.21 -34.07
N SER A 148 -41.95 -2.29 -33.28
CA SER A 148 -42.07 -1.76 -31.92
C SER A 148 -41.24 -2.62 -30.96
N ASN A 149 -39.94 -2.40 -30.92
CA ASN A 149 -39.08 -2.77 -29.81
C ASN A 149 -37.97 -1.73 -29.71
N SER A 150 -38.15 -0.74 -28.83
CA SER A 150 -37.15 0.29 -28.59
C SER A 150 -35.91 -0.34 -27.94
N THR A 151 -34.89 -0.62 -28.73
CA THR A 151 -33.52 -0.75 -28.23
C THR A 151 -33.12 0.63 -27.71
N LYS A 152 -33.44 0.88 -26.43
CA LYS A 152 -32.97 2.04 -25.66
C LYS A 152 -31.46 2.14 -25.85
N SER A 153 -31.00 3.13 -26.61
CA SER A 153 -29.61 3.58 -26.57
C SER A 153 -29.34 3.98 -25.12
N ALA A 154 -28.68 3.08 -24.38
CA ALA A 154 -28.50 3.22 -22.94
C ALA A 154 -27.57 4.41 -22.69
N ASN A 155 -28.18 5.54 -22.31
CA ASN A 155 -27.49 6.74 -21.87
C ASN A 155 -26.69 6.35 -20.62
N SER A 156 -25.40 6.06 -20.81
CA SER A 156 -24.51 5.52 -19.79
C SER A 156 -23.57 6.61 -19.34
N VAL A 157 -23.46 6.79 -18.02
CA VAL A 157 -22.55 7.77 -17.44
C VAL A 157 -21.15 7.19 -17.46
N VAL A 158 -20.22 7.88 -18.10
CA VAL A 158 -18.83 7.45 -18.24
C VAL A 158 -17.87 8.53 -17.76
N PRO A 159 -16.74 8.17 -17.13
CA PRO A 159 -15.70 9.12 -16.78
C PRO A 159 -14.90 9.52 -18.03
N ILE A 160 -14.70 10.82 -18.18
CA ILE A 160 -13.85 11.43 -19.20
C ILE A 160 -12.72 12.16 -18.47
N VAL A 161 -11.49 11.85 -18.84
CA VAL A 161 -10.29 12.49 -18.31
C VAL A 161 -9.73 13.41 -19.37
N GLY A 162 -9.77 14.72 -19.09
CA GLY A 162 -9.09 15.74 -19.87
C GLY A 162 -7.64 15.87 -19.46
N THR A 163 -6.71 15.77 -20.41
CA THR A 163 -5.26 15.84 -20.13
C THR A 163 -4.46 16.31 -21.35
N TRP A 164 -3.14 16.41 -21.19
CA TRP A 164 -2.20 16.61 -22.28
C TRP A 164 -1.63 15.26 -22.73
N PHE A 165 -1.54 15.03 -24.03
CA PHE A 165 -0.95 13.81 -24.56
C PHE A 165 0.51 13.99 -24.93
N ASN A 166 0.81 15.03 -25.72
CA ASN A 166 2.12 15.27 -26.29
C ASN A 166 2.34 16.79 -26.53
N ARG A 167 2.09 17.57 -25.48
CA ARG A 167 2.07 19.02 -25.49
C ARG A 167 3.49 19.57 -25.57
N LYS A 168 3.78 20.31 -26.64
CA LYS A 168 5.01 21.11 -26.73
C LYS A 168 4.84 22.39 -25.92
N LEU A 169 5.74 22.63 -24.98
CA LEU A 169 5.82 23.85 -24.20
C LEU A 169 7.10 24.60 -24.57
N ALA A 170 6.96 25.89 -24.82
CA ALA A 170 8.07 26.82 -24.90
C ALA A 170 8.30 27.38 -23.49
N LEU A 171 9.48 27.15 -22.94
CA LEU A 171 9.87 27.62 -21.62
C LEU A 171 10.38 29.06 -21.71
N ALA A 172 10.30 29.79 -20.60
CA ALA A 172 10.86 31.14 -20.52
C ALA A 172 12.39 31.18 -20.72
N SER A 173 13.08 30.04 -20.51
CA SER A 173 14.50 29.85 -20.81
C SER A 173 14.83 29.77 -22.30
N GLY A 174 13.83 29.72 -23.18
CA GLY A 174 14.00 29.52 -24.63
C GLY A 174 14.06 28.06 -25.07
N GLU A 175 14.12 27.11 -24.13
CA GLU A 175 14.06 25.68 -24.43
C GLU A 175 12.64 25.22 -24.74
N THR A 176 12.51 24.20 -25.58
CA THR A 176 11.23 23.53 -25.82
C THR A 176 11.23 22.15 -25.16
N THR A 177 10.26 21.89 -24.29
CA THR A 177 10.04 20.57 -23.71
C THR A 177 8.73 19.98 -24.19
N VAL A 178 8.68 18.65 -24.22
CA VAL A 178 7.48 17.91 -24.62
C VAL A 178 6.97 17.16 -23.39
N VAL A 179 5.70 17.39 -23.05
CA VAL A 179 5.09 16.86 -21.83
C VAL A 179 3.70 16.29 -22.10
N GLY A 180 3.24 15.39 -21.25
CA GLY A 180 1.93 14.76 -21.36
C GLY A 180 1.95 13.29 -20.99
N VAL A 181 0.75 12.70 -21.03
CA VAL A 181 0.48 11.32 -20.62
C VAL A 181 1.29 10.31 -21.42
N GLN A 182 1.62 10.57 -22.68
CA GLN A 182 2.37 9.62 -23.50
C GLN A 182 3.76 9.30 -22.92
N GLY A 183 4.46 10.31 -22.40
CA GLY A 183 5.76 10.07 -21.75
C GLY A 183 5.64 9.80 -20.25
N MET A 184 4.57 10.26 -19.60
CA MET A 184 4.31 9.98 -18.18
C MET A 184 3.89 8.51 -17.96
N ARG A 185 3.11 7.94 -18.89
CA ARG A 185 2.51 6.60 -18.83
C ARG A 185 3.01 5.71 -19.96
N SER A 186 4.34 5.56 -20.03
CA SER A 186 5.01 4.77 -21.09
C SER A 186 4.62 3.29 -21.13
N TRP A 187 4.02 2.74 -20.06
CA TRP A 187 3.55 1.35 -20.03
C TRP A 187 2.19 1.14 -20.70
N TRP A 188 1.46 2.21 -21.03
CA TRP A 188 0.17 2.11 -21.70
C TRP A 188 0.35 1.55 -23.09
N LYS A 189 -0.35 0.45 -23.36
CA LYS A 189 -0.30 -0.21 -24.67
C LYS A 189 -1.49 0.23 -25.49
N MET A 190 -1.23 0.82 -26.64
CA MET A 190 -2.29 1.01 -27.64
C MET A 190 -2.55 -0.34 -28.30
N LEU A 191 -3.70 -0.97 -27.99
CA LEU A 191 -4.10 -2.21 -28.65
C LEU A 191 -4.54 -1.95 -30.09
N GLU A 192 -5.21 -0.82 -30.29
CA GLU A 192 -5.68 -0.37 -31.60
C GLU A 192 -5.46 1.14 -31.74
N GLY A 193 -5.06 1.58 -32.94
CA GLY A 193 -4.95 3.01 -33.27
C GLY A 193 -3.74 3.71 -32.63
N ARG A 194 -3.93 4.97 -32.21
CA ARG A 194 -2.88 5.84 -31.66
C ARG A 194 -3.39 6.72 -30.52
N PHE A 195 -2.47 7.35 -29.79
CA PHE A 195 -2.83 8.41 -28.84
C PHE A 195 -3.49 9.61 -29.55
N PRO A 196 -4.47 10.28 -28.90
CA PRO A 196 -5.09 11.50 -29.41
C PRO A 196 -4.07 12.63 -29.53
N ARG A 197 -4.30 13.53 -30.49
CA ARG A 197 -3.50 14.76 -30.61
C ARG A 197 -4.11 15.88 -29.79
N ASP A 198 -3.25 16.67 -29.14
CA ASP A 198 -3.67 17.86 -28.40
C ASP A 198 -4.41 18.84 -29.34
N PHE A 199 -5.39 19.56 -28.77
CA PHE A 199 -6.30 20.50 -29.44
C PHE A 199 -7.20 19.93 -30.56
N LYS A 200 -7.23 18.61 -30.77
CA LYS A 200 -8.15 17.97 -31.71
C LYS A 200 -9.35 17.37 -30.99
N HIS A 201 -10.45 17.19 -31.70
CA HIS A 201 -11.66 16.50 -31.22
C HIS A 201 -11.46 14.97 -31.32
N GLU A 202 -10.37 14.49 -30.73
CA GLU A 202 -9.97 13.08 -30.72
C GLU A 202 -10.01 12.55 -29.28
N ALA A 203 -10.30 11.27 -29.12
CA ALA A 203 -10.29 10.59 -27.82
C ALA A 203 -9.71 9.18 -27.95
N ALA A 204 -9.12 8.71 -26.85
CA ALA A 204 -8.74 7.32 -26.67
C ALA A 204 -9.60 6.69 -25.58
N VAL A 205 -9.95 5.43 -25.76
CA VAL A 205 -10.89 4.73 -24.88
C VAL A 205 -10.19 3.55 -24.23
N GLY A 206 -10.41 3.35 -22.93
CA GLY A 206 -9.85 2.21 -22.22
C GLY A 206 -10.49 0.88 -22.67
N THR A 207 -9.73 -0.21 -22.61
CA THR A 207 -10.18 -1.53 -23.11
C THR A 207 -11.50 -2.02 -22.51
N ASN A 208 -11.68 -1.86 -21.20
CA ASN A 208 -12.87 -2.33 -20.50
C ASN A 208 -14.11 -1.55 -20.95
N LEU A 209 -13.98 -0.22 -21.04
CA LEU A 209 -15.07 0.64 -21.49
C LEU A 209 -15.40 0.41 -22.98
N ALA A 210 -14.37 0.17 -23.81
CA ALA A 210 -14.57 -0.14 -25.21
C ALA A 210 -15.35 -1.45 -25.39
N LYS A 211 -15.03 -2.49 -24.61
CA LYS A 211 -15.75 -3.78 -24.63
C LYS A 211 -17.18 -3.65 -24.12
N SER A 212 -17.41 -2.93 -23.02
CA SER A 212 -18.74 -2.81 -22.43
C SER A 212 -19.73 -2.02 -23.30
N HIS A 213 -19.24 -1.05 -24.07
CA HIS A 213 -20.07 -0.21 -24.96
C HIS A 213 -19.88 -0.51 -26.46
N ASN A 214 -19.17 -1.60 -26.79
CA ASN A 214 -18.86 -2.03 -28.16
C ASN A 214 -18.30 -0.89 -29.04
N LEU A 215 -17.39 -0.10 -28.48
CA LEU A 215 -16.78 1.06 -29.15
C LEU A 215 -15.60 0.61 -30.00
N LYS A 216 -15.48 1.18 -31.21
CA LYS A 216 -14.40 0.87 -32.15
C LYS A 216 -13.60 2.12 -32.54
N VAL A 217 -12.34 1.91 -32.92
CA VAL A 217 -11.51 2.99 -33.48
C VAL A 217 -12.14 3.51 -34.78
N GLY A 218 -12.20 4.83 -34.91
CA GLY A 218 -12.81 5.54 -36.03
C GLY A 218 -14.24 6.02 -35.77
N GLN A 219 -14.93 5.47 -34.77
CA GLN A 219 -16.29 5.85 -34.41
C GLN A 219 -16.36 7.26 -33.80
N LEU A 220 -17.49 7.93 -34.01
CA LEU A 220 -17.76 9.26 -33.48
C LEU A 220 -18.72 9.12 -32.29
N ILE A 221 -18.24 9.53 -31.11
CA ILE A 221 -19.00 9.49 -29.86
C ILE A 221 -19.52 10.87 -29.50
N LYS A 222 -20.74 10.92 -28.98
CA LYS A 222 -21.39 12.13 -28.50
C LYS A 222 -21.45 12.10 -26.98
N LEU A 223 -20.87 13.10 -26.34
CA LEU A 223 -20.82 13.24 -24.90
C LEU A 223 -21.67 14.43 -24.49
N THR A 224 -22.58 14.23 -23.53
CA THR A 224 -23.52 15.27 -23.08
C THR A 224 -23.46 15.44 -21.58
N ARG A 225 -23.28 16.68 -21.12
CA ARG A 225 -23.27 17.09 -19.71
C ARG A 225 -23.94 18.44 -19.56
N SER A 226 -24.88 18.57 -18.63
CA SER A 226 -25.53 19.85 -18.24
C SER A 226 -25.97 20.71 -19.44
N GLY A 227 -26.60 20.08 -20.44
CA GLY A 227 -27.08 20.73 -21.67
C GLY A 227 -26.01 21.02 -22.74
N ARG A 228 -24.72 20.79 -22.45
CA ARG A 228 -23.60 20.95 -23.39
C ARG A 228 -23.27 19.61 -24.04
N GLN A 229 -22.93 19.64 -25.32
CA GLN A 229 -22.59 18.45 -26.08
C GLN A 229 -21.27 18.65 -26.83
N ILE A 230 -20.41 17.64 -26.76
CA ILE A 230 -19.21 17.55 -27.59
C ILE A 230 -19.24 16.25 -28.38
N SER A 231 -18.61 16.28 -29.56
CA SER A 231 -18.44 15.09 -30.39
C SER A 231 -16.96 14.80 -30.55
N LEU A 232 -16.53 13.59 -30.19
CA LEU A 232 -15.13 13.17 -30.26
C LEU A 232 -15.01 11.95 -31.18
N LYS A 233 -13.93 11.91 -31.97
CA LYS A 233 -13.57 10.73 -32.75
C LYS A 233 -12.67 9.82 -31.93
N ILE A 234 -13.03 8.55 -31.81
CA ILE A 234 -12.17 7.54 -31.20
C ILE A 234 -11.00 7.27 -32.14
N VAL A 235 -9.77 7.53 -31.71
CA VAL A 235 -8.57 7.31 -32.52
C VAL A 235 -7.68 6.19 -32.00
N GLY A 236 -7.98 5.67 -30.82
CA GLY A 236 -7.30 4.51 -30.28
C GLY A 236 -7.99 3.90 -29.08
N ILE A 237 -7.67 2.63 -28.84
CA ILE A 237 -8.07 1.87 -27.65
C ILE A 237 -6.79 1.51 -26.90
N TYR A 238 -6.71 1.92 -25.64
CA TYR A 238 -5.52 1.72 -24.80
C TYR A 238 -5.80 0.73 -23.67
N ASP A 239 -4.76 0.01 -23.26
CA ASP A 239 -4.72 -0.81 -22.07
C ASP A 239 -3.74 -0.20 -21.05
N SER A 240 -4.28 0.25 -19.92
CA SER A 240 -3.53 0.81 -18.79
C SER A 240 -3.13 -0.24 -17.76
N GLY A 241 -3.79 -1.41 -17.75
CA GLY A 241 -3.66 -2.44 -16.72
C GLY A 241 -4.26 -2.07 -15.34
N ASP A 242 -4.96 -0.94 -15.24
CA ASP A 242 -5.54 -0.42 -13.99
C ASP A 242 -6.97 0.13 -14.19
N SER A 243 -7.45 0.96 -13.27
CA SER A 243 -8.80 1.56 -13.33
C SER A 243 -8.99 2.55 -14.48
N ASP A 244 -7.91 3.10 -15.07
CA ASP A 244 -8.01 4.01 -16.21
C ASP A 244 -8.63 3.31 -17.43
N ASN A 245 -8.57 1.96 -17.52
CA ASN A 245 -9.26 1.18 -18.55
C ASN A 245 -10.79 1.39 -18.63
N ASN A 246 -11.39 1.99 -17.60
CA ASN A 246 -12.82 2.32 -17.56
C ASN A 246 -13.13 3.77 -18.01
N ALA A 247 -12.14 4.54 -18.48
CA ALA A 247 -12.29 5.95 -18.79
C ALA A 247 -11.96 6.32 -20.24
N ILE A 248 -12.54 7.44 -20.69
CA ILE A 248 -12.23 8.07 -21.97
C ILE A 248 -11.20 9.17 -21.73
N TYR A 249 -10.05 9.09 -22.39
CA TYR A 249 -9.02 10.12 -22.34
C TYR A 249 -9.14 11.04 -23.55
N ALA A 250 -9.21 12.34 -23.31
CA ALA A 250 -9.30 13.38 -24.34
C ALA A 250 -8.44 14.59 -23.96
N ASP A 251 -8.27 15.50 -24.91
CA ASP A 251 -7.52 16.75 -24.65
C ASP A 251 -8.23 17.56 -23.55
N SER A 252 -7.45 18.16 -22.66
CA SER A 252 -7.94 18.95 -21.51
C SER A 252 -8.97 20.00 -21.92
N SER A 253 -8.80 20.63 -23.10
CA SER A 253 -9.74 21.64 -23.59
C SER A 253 -11.15 21.08 -23.84
N GLN A 254 -11.27 19.80 -24.20
CA GLN A 254 -12.56 19.14 -24.43
C GLN A 254 -13.31 18.91 -23.12
N ALA A 255 -12.61 18.43 -22.09
CA ALA A 255 -13.19 18.24 -20.75
C ALA A 255 -13.56 19.58 -20.10
N GLN A 256 -12.73 20.61 -20.25
CA GLN A 256 -13.01 21.97 -19.76
C GLN A 256 -14.23 22.59 -20.46
N ARG A 257 -14.34 22.42 -21.77
CA ARG A 257 -15.50 22.90 -22.56
C ARG A 257 -16.79 22.21 -22.14
N LEU A 258 -16.74 20.92 -21.82
CA LEU A 258 -17.91 20.15 -21.40
C LEU A 258 -18.35 20.49 -19.97
N SER A 259 -17.39 20.76 -19.07
CA SER A 259 -17.66 21.15 -17.67
C SER A 259 -17.85 22.66 -17.44
N ASN A 260 -17.68 23.48 -18.48
CA ASN A 260 -17.70 24.94 -18.39
C ASN A 260 -16.66 25.52 -17.42
N LYS A 261 -15.47 24.93 -17.39
CA LYS A 261 -14.34 25.35 -16.53
C LYS A 261 -13.10 25.63 -17.38
N PRO A 262 -13.04 26.76 -18.09
CA PRO A 262 -11.89 27.08 -18.94
C PRO A 262 -10.63 27.30 -18.10
N ASN A 263 -9.48 26.79 -18.56
CA ASN A 263 -8.18 26.93 -17.90
C ASN A 263 -8.15 26.37 -16.47
N MET A 264 -9.00 25.39 -16.15
CA MET A 264 -9.09 24.79 -14.82
C MET A 264 -8.85 23.28 -14.89
N VAL A 265 -8.09 22.75 -13.94
CA VAL A 265 -7.72 21.33 -13.84
C VAL A 265 -7.85 20.89 -12.39
N GLU A 266 -8.14 19.61 -12.16
CA GLU A 266 -8.34 19.07 -10.81
C GLU A 266 -7.01 18.85 -10.10
N ALA A 267 -6.02 18.40 -10.86
CA ALA A 267 -4.70 18.08 -10.38
C ALA A 267 -3.67 18.16 -11.53
N ILE A 268 -2.39 18.21 -11.18
CA ILE A 268 -1.28 18.05 -12.11
C ILE A 268 -0.46 16.86 -11.63
N GLU A 269 -0.38 15.83 -12.47
CA GLU A 269 0.45 14.66 -12.23
C GLU A 269 1.88 14.98 -12.71
N VAL A 270 2.88 14.71 -11.87
CA VAL A 270 4.29 15.05 -12.10
C VAL A 270 5.15 13.80 -11.90
N LYS A 271 6.02 13.53 -12.88
CA LYS A 271 7.02 12.47 -12.86
C LYS A 271 8.41 13.08 -12.71
N ALA A 272 9.01 12.91 -11.55
CA ALA A 272 10.35 13.38 -11.24
C ALA A 272 11.32 12.23 -10.94
N LEU A 273 12.59 12.36 -11.31
CA LEU A 273 13.66 11.50 -10.83
C LEU A 273 14.09 11.98 -9.44
N THR A 274 13.91 11.13 -8.44
CA THR A 274 14.13 11.48 -7.04
C THR A 274 15.16 10.59 -6.38
N THR A 275 15.86 11.15 -5.40
CA THR A 275 16.73 10.43 -4.47
C THR A 275 15.87 9.78 -3.37
N PRO A 276 16.16 8.55 -2.95
CA PRO A 276 15.47 7.91 -1.82
C PRO A 276 15.47 8.78 -0.56
N GLU A 277 14.36 8.77 0.18
CA GLU A 277 14.23 9.58 1.39
C GLU A 277 15.12 9.07 2.55
N ASN A 278 15.87 9.99 3.15
CA ASN A 278 16.59 9.77 4.41
C ASN A 278 15.86 10.43 5.60
N ASP A 279 16.46 10.37 6.79
CA ASP A 279 15.88 11.00 8.00
C ASP A 279 15.71 12.52 7.85
N LEU A 280 16.67 13.19 7.18
CA LEU A 280 16.60 14.61 6.87
C LEU A 280 15.36 14.94 6.01
N ALA A 281 15.17 14.21 4.91
CA ALA A 281 14.03 14.40 4.01
C ALA A 281 12.69 14.17 4.73
N ARG A 282 12.62 13.20 5.65
CA ARG A 282 11.43 12.93 6.48
C ARG A 282 11.17 14.02 7.52
N LYS A 283 12.23 14.59 8.12
CA LYS A 283 12.13 15.72 9.05
C LYS A 283 11.62 16.95 8.31
N ALA A 284 12.21 17.25 7.17
CA ALA A 284 11.82 18.35 6.28
C ALA A 284 10.36 18.24 5.83
N ALA A 285 9.93 17.06 5.39
CA ALA A 285 8.54 16.83 4.95
C ALA A 285 7.49 17.10 6.04
N LYS A 286 7.85 16.95 7.33
CA LYS A 286 6.93 17.23 8.45
C LYS A 286 6.87 18.71 8.79
N ASN A 287 8.04 19.34 8.91
CA ASN A 287 8.14 20.75 9.20
C ASN A 287 9.45 21.31 8.63
N PRO A 288 9.40 21.89 7.41
CA PRO A 288 10.58 22.47 6.79
C PRO A 288 11.19 23.60 7.66
N ALA A 289 10.37 24.36 8.38
CA ALA A 289 10.82 25.47 9.23
C ALA A 289 11.56 25.04 10.51
N ALA A 290 11.57 23.74 10.84
CA ALA A 290 12.29 23.20 12.00
C ALA A 290 13.72 22.74 11.66
N LEU A 291 14.16 22.92 10.41
CA LEU A 291 15.52 22.58 9.98
C LEU A 291 16.50 23.70 10.36
N SER A 292 17.73 23.31 10.69
CA SER A 292 18.85 24.25 10.71
C SER A 292 19.18 24.75 9.30
N GLN A 293 19.91 25.86 9.19
CA GLN A 293 20.33 26.44 7.91
C GLN A 293 21.06 25.42 7.02
N GLU A 294 22.02 24.67 7.58
CA GLU A 294 22.80 23.66 6.86
C GLU A 294 21.93 22.47 6.40
N GLU A 295 21.04 22.00 7.28
CA GLU A 295 20.06 20.95 6.94
C GLU A 295 19.10 21.40 5.83
N TRP A 296 18.65 22.66 5.88
CA TRP A 296 17.79 23.26 4.87
C TRP A 296 18.47 23.31 3.51
N GLU A 297 19.69 23.84 3.46
CA GLU A 297 20.48 23.93 2.22
C GLU A 297 20.74 22.55 1.62
N THR A 298 21.13 21.59 2.45
CA THR A 298 21.33 20.20 2.02
C THR A 298 20.05 19.59 1.46
N TRP A 299 18.92 19.79 2.14
CA TRP A 299 17.62 19.25 1.72
C TRP A 299 17.12 19.91 0.43
N TYR A 300 17.18 21.24 0.33
CA TYR A 300 16.72 22.01 -0.82
C TYR A 300 17.55 21.68 -2.08
N CYS A 301 18.87 21.51 -1.89
CA CYS A 301 19.84 21.15 -2.94
C CYS A 301 20.03 19.64 -3.11
N THR A 302 19.15 18.79 -2.54
CA THR A 302 19.06 17.38 -2.90
C THR A 302 17.71 17.09 -3.56
N ALA A 303 17.68 16.21 -4.57
CA ALA A 303 16.48 15.85 -5.32
C ALA A 303 15.53 14.90 -4.55
N TYR A 304 15.22 15.22 -3.29
CA TYR A 304 14.22 14.49 -2.53
C TYR A 304 12.81 14.78 -3.08
N PRO A 305 11.86 13.84 -2.99
CA PRO A 305 10.47 14.11 -3.32
C PRO A 305 9.94 15.34 -2.56
N SER A 306 10.28 15.46 -1.27
CA SER A 306 9.84 16.56 -0.40
C SER A 306 10.38 17.93 -0.80
N SER A 307 11.62 18.02 -1.30
CA SER A 307 12.19 19.29 -1.78
C SER A 307 11.60 19.71 -3.13
N ILE A 308 11.33 18.75 -4.02
CA ILE A 308 10.66 19.01 -5.30
C ILE A 308 9.21 19.45 -5.07
N THR A 309 8.45 18.74 -4.23
CA THR A 309 7.10 19.18 -3.83
C THR A 309 7.15 20.56 -3.18
N TYR A 310 8.18 20.77 -2.35
CA TYR A 310 8.70 22.05 -1.87
C TYR A 310 8.47 23.21 -2.85
N GLN A 311 9.32 23.16 -3.87
CA GLN A 311 9.46 24.21 -4.86
C GLN A 311 8.25 24.30 -5.81
N ILE A 312 7.54 23.19 -6.05
CA ILE A 312 6.31 23.20 -6.84
C ILE A 312 5.22 24.04 -6.14
N GLU A 313 5.11 23.95 -4.82
CA GLU A 313 4.17 24.76 -4.04
C GLU A 313 4.52 26.25 -4.05
N GLU A 314 5.81 26.60 -4.15
CA GLU A 314 6.26 27.98 -4.27
C GLU A 314 5.83 28.62 -5.61
N VAL A 315 5.87 27.85 -6.70
CA VAL A 315 5.57 28.37 -8.05
C VAL A 315 4.09 28.24 -8.46
N ILE A 316 3.30 27.40 -7.77
CA ILE A 316 1.85 27.26 -8.02
C ILE A 316 1.05 27.72 -6.79
N PRO A 317 0.56 28.98 -6.78
CA PRO A 317 -0.20 29.52 -5.67
C PRO A 317 -1.48 28.70 -5.39
N GLY A 318 -1.72 28.40 -4.11
CA GLY A 318 -2.93 27.69 -3.69
C GLY A 318 -2.93 26.19 -3.97
N ALA A 319 -1.82 25.65 -4.48
CA ALA A 319 -1.60 24.21 -4.60
C ALA A 319 -0.89 23.62 -3.37
N VAL A 320 -1.00 22.30 -3.26
CA VAL A 320 -0.22 21.42 -2.39
C VAL A 320 0.29 20.29 -3.26
N ALA A 321 1.58 20.04 -3.22
CA ALA A 321 2.21 18.95 -3.94
C ALA A 321 2.49 17.81 -2.94
N LYS A 322 2.00 16.61 -3.25
CA LYS A 322 2.20 15.43 -2.42
C LYS A 322 2.88 14.35 -3.22
N GLN A 323 3.78 13.62 -2.58
CA GLN A 323 4.33 12.42 -3.17
C GLN A 323 3.23 11.35 -3.29
N VAL A 324 3.04 10.81 -4.49
CA VAL A 324 2.19 9.66 -4.72
C VAL A 324 3.06 8.41 -4.61
N ARG A 325 2.79 7.61 -3.59
CA ARG A 325 3.26 6.23 -3.55
C ARG A 325 2.41 5.43 -4.52
N GLN A 326 2.93 5.18 -5.72
CA GLN A 326 2.26 4.32 -6.70
C GLN A 326 2.22 2.89 -6.17
N VAL A 327 1.22 2.59 -5.38
CA VAL A 327 0.75 1.23 -5.21
C VAL A 327 -0.33 1.08 -6.27
N SER A 328 0.03 0.60 -7.47
CA SER A 328 -0.94 0.35 -8.55
C SER A 328 -2.12 -0.40 -7.94
N ALA A 329 -3.36 0.12 -7.99
CA ALA A 329 -4.48 -0.44 -7.22
C ALA A 329 -4.65 -1.97 -7.41
N MET A 330 -4.31 -2.46 -8.61
CA MET A 330 -4.23 -3.90 -8.94
C MET A 330 -3.06 -4.63 -8.24
N GLN A 331 -1.86 -4.06 -8.22
CA GLN A 331 -0.70 -4.64 -7.50
C GLN A 331 -0.82 -4.49 -5.99
N GLY A 332 -1.48 -3.43 -5.50
CA GLY A 332 -1.79 -3.22 -4.09
C GLY A 332 -2.73 -4.28 -3.53
N SER A 333 -3.73 -4.70 -4.32
CA SER A 333 -4.60 -5.82 -3.94
C SER A 333 -3.83 -7.13 -3.86
N VAL A 334 -2.95 -7.42 -4.84
CA VAL A 334 -2.10 -8.62 -4.82
C VAL A 334 -1.13 -8.58 -3.64
N LEU A 335 -0.46 -7.45 -3.41
CA LEU A 335 0.49 -7.27 -2.33
C LEU A 335 -0.19 -7.31 -0.96
N ASN A 336 -1.39 -6.76 -0.80
CA ASN A 336 -2.15 -6.89 0.44
C ASN A 336 -2.61 -8.33 0.66
N LYS A 337 -2.98 -9.08 -0.39
CA LYS A 337 -3.28 -10.51 -0.28
C LYS A 337 -2.06 -11.31 0.13
N THR A 338 -0.89 -11.09 -0.49
CA THR A 338 0.34 -11.81 -0.11
C THR A 338 0.82 -11.43 1.30
N ARG A 339 0.73 -10.16 1.68
CA ARG A 339 0.97 -9.70 3.07
C ARG A 339 0.03 -10.38 4.04
N ALA A 340 -1.27 -10.44 3.74
CA ALA A 340 -2.26 -11.09 4.60
C ALA A 340 -1.93 -12.57 4.80
N VAL A 341 -1.53 -13.28 3.73
CA VAL A 341 -1.08 -14.68 3.81
C VAL A 341 0.17 -14.82 4.69
N MET A 342 1.18 -13.96 4.53
CA MET A 342 2.40 -14.01 5.35
C MET A 342 2.15 -13.69 6.84
N VAL A 343 1.27 -12.72 7.13
CA VAL A 343 0.85 -12.41 8.51
C VAL A 343 0.06 -13.57 9.11
N LEU A 344 -0.84 -14.19 8.33
CA LEU A 344 -1.60 -15.36 8.75
C LEU A 344 -0.67 -16.56 9.05
N MET A 345 0.34 -16.81 8.21
CA MET A 345 1.37 -17.83 8.47
C MET A 345 2.15 -17.56 9.76
N THR A 346 2.50 -16.29 10.02
CA THR A 346 3.15 -15.88 11.27
C THR A 346 2.24 -16.17 12.47
N ALA A 347 0.96 -15.79 12.40
CA ALA A 347 -0.01 -16.07 13.46
C ALA A 347 -0.18 -17.58 13.71
N LEU A 348 -0.31 -18.39 12.65
CA LEU A 348 -0.40 -19.85 12.76
C LEU A 348 0.86 -20.45 13.40
N SER A 349 2.05 -19.96 13.06
CA SER A 349 3.31 -20.42 13.67
C SER A 349 3.40 -20.09 15.16
N LEU A 350 2.86 -18.95 15.60
CA LEU A 350 2.82 -18.56 17.02
C LEU A 350 1.82 -19.42 17.79
N VAL A 351 0.66 -19.71 17.21
CA VAL A 351 -0.34 -20.61 17.80
C VAL A 351 0.21 -22.03 17.91
N ALA A 352 0.85 -22.55 16.86
CA ALA A 352 1.48 -23.86 16.87
C ALA A 352 2.58 -23.94 17.95
N ALA A 353 3.39 -22.90 18.09
CA ALA A 353 4.40 -22.81 19.14
C ALA A 353 3.78 -22.78 20.54
N ALA A 354 2.71 -22.01 20.74
CA ALA A 354 2.01 -21.95 22.02
C ALA A 354 1.47 -23.32 22.45
N VAL A 355 0.83 -24.05 21.54
CA VAL A 355 0.32 -25.41 21.80
C VAL A 355 1.46 -26.39 22.09
N ALA A 356 2.53 -26.36 21.29
CA ALA A 356 3.68 -27.23 21.47
C ALA A 356 4.39 -26.96 22.81
N VAL A 357 4.60 -25.70 23.18
CA VAL A 357 5.19 -25.31 24.47
C VAL A 357 4.27 -25.71 25.62
N ALA A 358 2.95 -25.51 25.51
CA ALA A 358 2.00 -25.91 26.55
C ALA A 358 2.04 -27.42 26.82
N ASN A 359 2.06 -28.24 25.75
CA ASN A 359 2.15 -29.70 25.86
C ASN A 359 3.48 -30.16 26.45
N LEU A 360 4.60 -29.58 26.00
CA LEU A 360 5.92 -29.89 26.54
C LEU A 360 6.05 -29.50 28.01
N MET A 361 5.46 -28.36 28.38
CA MET A 361 5.44 -27.89 29.76
C MET A 361 4.57 -28.78 30.64
N ALA A 362 3.39 -29.18 30.18
CA ALA A 362 2.51 -30.10 30.91
C ALA A 362 3.20 -31.46 31.14
N ALA A 363 3.88 -31.99 30.12
CA ALA A 363 4.65 -33.23 30.25
C ALA A 363 5.84 -33.08 31.21
N ALA A 364 6.54 -31.94 31.20
CA ALA A 364 7.63 -31.66 32.14
C ALA A 364 7.13 -31.52 33.60
N ILE A 365 5.95 -30.94 33.79
CA ILE A 365 5.29 -30.83 35.10
C ILE A 365 4.90 -32.21 35.63
N SER A 366 4.31 -33.08 34.79
CA SER A 366 3.88 -34.42 35.20
C SER A 366 5.05 -35.28 35.68
N GLU A 367 6.19 -35.26 34.98
CA GLU A 367 7.39 -36.01 35.39
C GLU A 367 8.04 -35.47 36.66
N ARG A 368 7.92 -34.16 36.91
CA ARG A 368 8.46 -33.51 38.12
C ARG A 368 7.41 -33.36 39.21
N SER A 369 6.24 -33.98 39.06
CA SER A 369 5.13 -33.86 40.00
C SER A 369 5.56 -34.28 41.41
N GLY A 370 6.40 -35.31 41.56
CA GLY A 370 6.97 -35.73 42.85
C GLY A 370 7.88 -34.68 43.51
N GLU A 371 8.75 -34.02 42.73
CA GLU A 371 9.59 -32.92 43.25
C GLU A 371 8.73 -31.71 43.67
N LEU A 372 7.71 -31.39 42.86
CA LEU A 372 6.79 -30.29 43.13
C LEU A 372 5.90 -30.57 44.35
N ALA A 373 5.44 -31.81 44.51
CA ALA A 373 4.66 -32.25 45.66
C ALA A 373 5.51 -32.22 46.94
N LEU A 374 6.78 -32.63 46.88
CA LEU A 374 7.71 -32.52 48.01
C LEU A 374 7.94 -31.05 48.41
N LEU A 375 8.14 -30.16 47.44
CA LEU A 375 8.28 -28.72 47.70
C LEU A 375 7.03 -28.15 48.38
N LYS A 376 5.83 -28.52 47.92
CA LYS A 376 4.57 -28.13 48.55
C LYS A 376 4.41 -28.71 49.96
N ALA A 377 4.80 -29.97 50.19
CA ALA A 377 4.76 -30.63 51.49
C ALA A 377 5.71 -29.97 52.52
N LEU A 378 6.84 -29.43 52.05
CA LEU A 378 7.79 -28.65 52.85
C LEU A 378 7.34 -27.18 53.07
N GLY A 379 6.16 -26.79 52.59
CA GLY A 379 5.56 -25.47 52.83
C GLY A 379 5.71 -24.46 51.69
N ALA A 380 6.14 -24.86 50.49
CA ALA A 380 6.17 -23.95 49.33
C ALA A 380 4.75 -23.59 48.86
N ARG A 381 4.46 -22.29 48.73
CA ARG A 381 3.21 -21.79 48.13
C ARG A 381 3.15 -22.11 46.64
N ASP A 382 1.94 -22.33 46.13
CA ASP A 382 1.70 -22.56 44.69
C ASP A 382 2.27 -21.46 43.79
N GLY A 383 2.17 -20.20 44.21
CA GLY A 383 2.75 -19.06 43.49
C GLY A 383 4.28 -19.08 43.41
N ALA A 384 4.96 -19.66 44.41
CA ALA A 384 6.42 -19.81 44.39
C ALA A 384 6.85 -20.89 43.38
N VAL A 385 6.10 -22.00 43.32
CA VAL A 385 6.30 -23.08 42.34
C VAL A 385 6.01 -22.59 40.92
N ALA A 386 4.91 -21.86 40.73
CA ALA A 386 4.54 -21.26 39.46
C ALA A 386 5.61 -20.28 38.95
N ARG A 387 6.10 -19.38 39.81
CA ARG A 387 7.14 -18.41 39.44
C ARG A 387 8.46 -19.07 39.07
N LEU A 388 8.84 -20.13 39.78
CA LEU A 388 10.02 -20.92 39.45
C LEU A 388 9.90 -21.51 38.03
N MET A 389 8.76 -22.13 37.73
CA MET A 389 8.50 -22.75 36.43
C MET A 389 8.44 -21.71 35.30
N LEU A 390 7.80 -20.56 35.54
CA LEU A 390 7.78 -19.46 34.57
C LEU A 390 9.18 -18.92 34.27
N MET A 391 10.01 -18.69 35.29
CA MET A 391 11.37 -18.19 35.11
C MET A 391 12.25 -19.19 34.36
N GLU A 392 12.06 -20.48 34.64
CA GLU A 392 12.78 -21.56 33.97
C GLU A 392 12.45 -21.61 32.47
N THR A 393 11.16 -21.58 32.13
CA THR A 393 10.71 -21.56 30.74
C THR A 393 11.08 -20.26 30.04
N ALA A 394 11.01 -19.12 30.73
CA ALA A 394 11.39 -17.82 30.19
C ALA A 394 12.86 -17.76 29.77
N VAL A 395 13.78 -18.33 30.58
CA VAL A 395 15.21 -18.39 30.23
C VAL A 395 15.43 -19.23 28.97
N ILE A 396 14.80 -20.42 28.91
CA ILE A 396 14.92 -21.31 27.75
C ILE A 396 14.33 -20.68 26.49
N ALA A 397 13.15 -20.06 26.62
CA ALA A 397 12.49 -19.36 25.52
C ALA A 397 13.28 -18.14 25.05
N CYS A 398 13.93 -17.40 25.95
CA CYS A 398 14.77 -16.26 25.59
C CYS A 398 15.97 -16.71 24.74
N VAL A 399 16.65 -17.79 25.13
CA VAL A 399 17.76 -18.37 24.35
C VAL A 399 17.27 -18.86 22.99
N GLY A 400 16.16 -19.61 22.96
CA GLY A 400 15.56 -20.09 21.72
C GLY A 400 15.14 -18.94 20.79
N ALA A 401 14.53 -17.89 21.33
CA ALA A 401 14.12 -16.71 20.59
C ALA A 401 15.32 -15.95 20.02
N LEU A 402 16.40 -15.77 20.80
CA LEU A 402 17.61 -15.09 20.33
C LEU A 402 18.22 -15.81 19.13
N ILE A 403 18.41 -17.13 19.24
CA ILE A 403 18.97 -17.97 18.17
C ILE A 403 18.03 -17.97 16.96
N GLY A 404 16.73 -18.13 17.19
CA GLY A 404 15.72 -18.14 16.14
C GLY A 404 15.60 -16.81 15.41
N MET A 405 15.73 -15.68 16.09
CA MET A 405 15.74 -14.36 15.45
C MET A 405 16.95 -14.17 14.51
N ILE A 406 18.14 -14.61 14.95
CA ILE A 406 19.37 -14.56 14.13
C ILE A 406 19.21 -15.46 12.90
N ALA A 407 18.76 -16.71 13.11
CA ALA A 407 18.52 -17.66 12.02
C ALA A 407 17.43 -17.15 11.06
N GLY A 408 16.35 -16.58 11.58
CA GLY A 408 15.24 -16.02 10.81
C GLY A 408 15.67 -14.85 9.93
N PHE A 409 16.57 -14.00 10.42
CA PHE A 409 17.18 -12.96 9.58
C PHE A 409 18.03 -13.55 8.46
N GLY A 410 18.79 -14.61 8.73
CA GLY A 410 19.54 -15.34 7.70
C GLY A 410 18.62 -15.92 6.61
N VAL A 411 17.52 -16.57 7.01
CA VAL A 411 16.49 -17.07 6.08
C VAL A 411 15.86 -15.93 5.29
N ALA A 412 15.58 -14.79 5.94
CA ALA A 412 15.06 -13.60 5.27
C ALA A 412 16.00 -13.14 4.15
N GLN A 413 17.32 -13.11 4.39
CA GLN A 413 18.29 -12.75 3.36
C GLN A 413 18.26 -13.71 2.17
N VAL A 414 18.20 -15.02 2.42
CA VAL A 414 18.12 -16.02 1.34
C VAL A 414 16.86 -15.81 0.49
N ILE A 415 15.71 -15.53 1.12
CA ILE A 415 14.48 -15.19 0.40
C ILE A 415 14.65 -13.87 -0.38
N GLY A 416 15.27 -12.87 0.22
CA GLY A 416 15.56 -11.57 -0.41
C GLY A 416 16.38 -11.70 -1.69
N PHE A 417 17.50 -12.43 -1.63
CA PHE A 417 18.36 -12.65 -2.79
C PHE A 417 17.73 -13.59 -3.82
N GLY A 418 17.11 -14.69 -3.40
CA GLY A 418 16.59 -15.71 -4.31
C GLY A 418 15.33 -15.30 -5.06
N VAL A 419 14.46 -14.50 -4.44
CA VAL A 419 13.16 -14.10 -5.04
C VAL A 419 13.20 -12.67 -5.57
N PHE A 420 13.89 -11.75 -4.87
CA PHE A 420 13.79 -10.31 -5.14
C PHE A 420 15.11 -9.67 -5.60
N GLY A 421 16.21 -10.43 -5.69
CA GLY A 421 17.51 -9.94 -6.13
C GLY A 421 18.12 -8.83 -5.26
N SER A 422 17.62 -8.62 -4.03
CA SER A 422 18.10 -7.56 -3.13
C SER A 422 18.14 -7.99 -1.67
N ALA A 423 19.16 -7.50 -0.93
CA ALA A 423 19.33 -7.79 0.50
C ALA A 423 18.23 -7.13 1.34
N ILE A 424 17.69 -7.85 2.33
CA ILE A 424 16.63 -7.33 3.21
C ILE A 424 17.22 -6.38 4.26
N SER A 425 16.59 -5.22 4.47
CA SER A 425 17.05 -4.23 5.45
C SER A 425 16.77 -4.69 6.88
N LEU A 426 17.75 -4.55 7.79
CA LEU A 426 17.57 -4.88 9.19
C LEU A 426 16.76 -3.78 9.89
N ARG A 427 15.49 -4.08 10.22
CA ARG A 427 14.60 -3.17 10.96
C ARG A 427 14.50 -3.59 12.42
N PRO A 428 15.09 -2.83 13.38
CA PRO A 428 15.06 -3.19 14.81
C PRO A 428 13.63 -3.38 15.36
N MET A 429 12.65 -2.64 14.81
CA MET A 429 11.24 -2.74 15.18
C MET A 429 10.67 -4.16 15.03
N VAL A 430 11.09 -4.91 13.99
CA VAL A 430 10.60 -6.28 13.73
C VAL A 430 11.06 -7.23 14.82
N PHE A 431 12.34 -7.14 15.23
CA PHE A 431 12.91 -7.99 16.28
C PHE A 431 12.23 -7.75 17.63
N VAL A 432 12.01 -6.48 17.99
CA VAL A 432 11.31 -6.13 19.24
C VAL A 432 9.87 -6.67 19.22
N LEU A 433 9.15 -6.50 18.11
CA LEU A 433 7.78 -6.98 17.96
C LEU A 433 7.71 -8.51 18.09
N VAL A 434 8.56 -9.25 17.37
CA VAL A 434 8.58 -10.73 17.43
C VAL A 434 8.95 -11.21 18.84
N PHE A 435 9.92 -10.57 19.49
CA PHE A 435 10.28 -10.90 20.87
C PHE A 435 9.11 -10.72 21.84
N VAL A 436 8.36 -9.62 21.71
CA VAL A 436 7.17 -9.36 22.54
C VAL A 436 6.06 -10.38 22.26
N LEU A 437 5.77 -10.67 20.99
CA LEU A 437 4.75 -11.68 20.63
C LEU A 437 5.11 -13.07 21.16
N LEU A 438 6.38 -13.47 21.04
CA LEU A 438 6.87 -14.73 21.60
C LEU A 438 6.78 -14.75 23.12
N ALA A 439 7.17 -13.67 23.80
CA ALA A 439 7.04 -13.57 25.24
C ALA A 439 5.58 -13.75 25.70
N ILE A 440 4.63 -13.09 25.03
CA ILE A 440 3.19 -13.23 25.31
C ILE A 440 2.72 -14.66 25.07
N THR A 441 3.09 -15.27 23.94
CA THR A 441 2.65 -16.65 23.60
C THR A 441 3.21 -17.68 24.56
N VAL A 442 4.48 -17.56 24.96
CA VAL A 442 5.12 -18.45 25.94
C VAL A 442 4.51 -18.26 27.33
N LEU A 443 4.24 -17.01 27.75
CA LEU A 443 3.58 -16.75 29.03
C LEU A 443 2.16 -17.30 29.06
N ALA A 444 1.40 -17.16 27.97
CA ALA A 444 0.05 -17.72 27.84
C ALA A 444 0.07 -19.25 27.88
N ALA A 445 0.98 -19.88 27.13
CA ALA A 445 1.17 -21.32 27.10
C ALA A 445 1.58 -21.88 28.48
N ALA A 446 2.58 -21.26 29.11
CA ALA A 446 3.05 -21.68 30.43
C ALA A 446 1.99 -21.44 31.52
N GLY A 447 1.28 -20.31 31.48
CA GLY A 447 0.18 -20.00 32.40
C GLY A 447 -0.96 -21.02 32.31
N SER A 448 -1.33 -21.43 31.10
CA SER A 448 -2.32 -22.50 30.88
C SER A 448 -1.87 -23.82 31.54
N SER A 449 -0.64 -24.27 31.29
CA SER A 449 -0.13 -25.53 31.87
C SER A 449 0.06 -25.46 33.39
N ILE A 450 0.46 -24.30 33.92
CA ILE A 450 0.64 -24.10 35.37
C ILE A 450 -0.69 -24.13 36.13
N ARG A 451 -1.81 -23.76 35.50
CA ARG A 451 -3.14 -23.90 36.14
C ARG A 451 -3.45 -25.35 36.51
N SER A 452 -2.88 -26.32 35.78
CA SER A 452 -2.97 -27.74 36.12
C SER A 452 -2.24 -28.08 37.43
N ILE A 453 -1.15 -27.37 37.78
CA ILE A 453 -0.36 -27.57 39.02
C ILE A 453 -1.18 -27.26 40.29
N LEU A 454 -2.15 -26.34 40.19
CA LEU A 454 -3.01 -25.97 41.33
C LEU A 454 -3.92 -27.12 41.76
N HIS A 455 -4.19 -28.09 40.88
CA HIS A 455 -5.03 -29.25 41.19
C HIS A 455 -4.24 -30.46 41.68
N VAL A 456 -2.91 -30.41 41.66
CA VAL A 456 -2.06 -31.51 42.11
C VAL A 456 -2.05 -31.57 43.63
N ARG A 457 -2.71 -32.59 44.20
CA ARG A 457 -2.71 -32.88 45.63
C ARG A 457 -1.41 -33.60 46.01
N PRO A 458 -0.59 -33.03 46.90
CA PRO A 458 0.69 -33.65 47.28
C PRO A 458 0.54 -35.06 47.84
N ALA A 459 -0.56 -35.32 48.55
CA ALA A 459 -0.85 -36.63 49.14
C ALA A 459 -1.07 -37.73 48.08
N GLU A 460 -1.73 -37.43 46.97
CA GLU A 460 -1.98 -38.40 45.89
C GLU A 460 -0.68 -38.73 45.15
N VAL A 461 0.09 -37.69 44.78
CA VAL A 461 1.35 -37.85 44.04
C VAL A 461 2.43 -38.58 44.85
N LEU A 462 2.56 -38.30 46.15
CA LEU A 462 3.59 -38.92 47.00
C LEU A 462 3.24 -40.36 47.41
N HIS A 463 1.95 -40.71 47.41
CA HIS A 463 1.49 -42.07 47.74
C HIS A 463 1.40 -42.99 46.51
N GLY A 464 1.71 -42.46 45.31
CA GLY A 464 1.81 -43.23 44.07
C GLY A 464 0.48 -43.78 43.55
N ARG A 465 -0.65 -43.17 43.93
CA ARG A 465 -1.99 -43.57 43.46
C ARG A 465 -2.69 -42.45 42.71
#